data_AF-A0A5C8V7P5-F1
#
_entry.id   AF-A0A5C8V7P5-F1
#
_cell.length_a   1.000
_cell.length_b   1.000
_cell.length_c   1.000
_cell.angle_alpha   90.00
_cell.angle_beta   90.00
_cell.angle_gamma   90.00
#
_symmetry.space_group_name_H-M   'P 1'
#
loop_
_entity.id
_entity.type
_entity.pdbx_description
1 polymer ?
#
loop_
_entity_poly.entity_id
_entity_poly.type
_entity_poly.pdbx_seq_one_letter_code
_entity_poly.pdbx_strand_id
1 'polypeptide(L)'
;MKKLLLIISLFYYLTSFSQENRVPSIVVLSPQETVTDKALDSITKMYQREQKLTEEHKQRVRESNGENFELKSEKEILFMEKMDLGSQITFGLNFYFSFKLFEYYENHMVYPAHETNNSTKSELKKIAEKHNMNWVVNIPRVEFVQNENGMSGEIRYQLYNLKFDEIVLDEELTADDQNPGFTFACESGTINCVTNNLTSVISNKVLGFLNKNRKYWR
;
A
#
# COMPACT_ATOMS: atom_id res chain seq x y z
N MET A 1 52.73 -3.61 4.68
CA MET A 1 51.74 -2.87 5.51
C MET A 1 50.83 -1.96 4.70
N LYS A 2 51.34 -1.03 3.87
CA LYS A 2 50.48 -0.14 3.04
C LYS A 2 49.49 -0.88 2.11
N LYS A 3 49.90 -2.00 1.50
CA LYS A 3 49.02 -2.82 0.64
C LYS A 3 47.93 -3.59 1.41
N LEU A 4 48.16 -3.93 2.69
CA LEU A 4 47.20 -4.66 3.52
C LEU A 4 46.08 -3.73 4.02
N LEU A 5 46.44 -2.49 4.39
CA LEU A 5 45.49 -1.42 4.75
C LEU A 5 44.54 -1.06 3.60
N LEU A 6 45.03 -1.08 2.35
CA LEU A 6 44.24 -0.81 1.15
C LEU A 6 43.21 -1.92 0.85
N ILE A 7 43.54 -3.18 1.15
CA ILE A 7 42.62 -4.31 0.99
C ILE A 7 41.54 -4.27 2.08
N ILE A 8 41.92 -3.95 3.32
CA ILE A 8 40.98 -3.80 4.43
C ILE A 8 40.03 -2.62 4.18
N SER A 9 40.51 -1.48 3.66
CA SER A 9 39.62 -0.36 3.29
C SER A 9 38.66 -0.75 2.16
N LEU A 10 39.11 -1.50 1.16
CA LEU A 10 38.25 -1.99 0.07
C LEU A 10 37.15 -2.93 0.58
N PHE A 11 37.45 -3.77 1.57
CA PHE A 11 36.47 -4.64 2.23
C PHE A 11 35.44 -3.86 3.06
N TYR A 12 35.83 -2.76 3.73
CA TYR A 12 34.89 -1.89 4.45
C TYR A 12 33.93 -1.14 3.51
N TYR A 13 34.37 -0.74 2.32
CA TYR A 13 33.47 -0.16 1.31
C TYR A 13 32.48 -1.19 0.74
N LEU A 14 32.89 -2.46 0.61
CA LEU A 14 32.01 -3.52 0.11
C LEU A 14 30.96 -3.98 1.13
N THR A 15 31.22 -3.88 2.43
CA THR A 15 30.23 -4.23 3.47
C THR A 15 29.24 -3.09 3.77
N SER A 16 29.57 -1.86 3.38
CA SER A 16 28.66 -0.70 3.51
C SER A 16 27.49 -0.75 2.51
N PHE A 17 27.58 -1.57 1.46
CA PHE A 17 26.46 -1.85 0.53
C PHE A 17 25.40 -2.81 1.09
N SER A 18 25.55 -3.29 2.34
CA SER A 18 24.58 -4.20 2.97
C SER A 18 23.28 -3.53 3.41
N GLN A 19 23.14 -2.20 3.27
CA GLN A 19 21.88 -1.48 3.54
C GLN A 19 21.05 -1.15 2.28
N GLU A 20 21.49 -1.52 1.06
CA GLU A 20 21.09 -0.79 -0.16
C GLU A 20 20.14 -1.46 -1.17
N ASN A 21 19.42 -2.54 -0.86
CA ASN A 21 18.44 -3.10 -1.81
C ASN A 21 17.14 -3.56 -1.15
N ARG A 22 16.33 -2.62 -0.63
CA ARG A 22 14.95 -2.91 -0.16
C ARG A 22 14.07 -3.29 -1.34
N VAL A 23 13.60 -4.54 -1.35
CA VAL A 23 13.03 -5.16 -2.54
C VAL A 23 11.89 -6.11 -2.15
N PRO A 24 10.65 -5.91 -2.65
CA PRO A 24 10.19 -4.79 -3.47
C PRO A 24 9.85 -3.56 -2.61
N SER A 25 9.86 -2.37 -3.25
CA SER A 25 9.55 -1.08 -2.63
C SER A 25 8.30 -0.46 -3.28
N ILE A 26 7.25 -0.24 -2.49
CA ILE A 26 5.90 0.12 -2.97
C ILE A 26 5.37 1.29 -2.14
N VAL A 27 4.87 2.34 -2.79
CA VAL A 27 3.99 3.32 -2.15
C VAL A 27 2.56 3.11 -2.63
N VAL A 28 1.61 3.08 -1.70
CA VAL A 28 0.17 2.95 -2.01
C VAL A 28 -0.48 4.31 -1.80
N LEU A 29 -1.13 4.84 -2.84
CA LEU A 29 -1.76 6.15 -2.82
C LEU A 29 -3.18 6.10 -2.29
N SER A 30 -3.65 7.21 -1.71
CA SER A 30 -5.06 7.43 -1.42
C SER A 30 -5.88 7.48 -2.72
N PRO A 31 -7.16 7.07 -2.69
CA PRO A 31 -8.04 7.27 -3.83
C PRO A 31 -8.13 8.75 -4.18
N GLN A 32 -8.01 9.07 -5.47
CA GLN A 32 -8.25 10.45 -5.91
C GLN A 32 -9.73 10.82 -5.77
N GLU A 33 -10.61 9.89 -6.12
CA GLU A 33 -12.05 10.04 -5.94
C GLU A 33 -12.61 8.86 -5.14
N THR A 34 -13.38 9.17 -4.11
CA THR A 34 -14.21 8.20 -3.37
C THR A 34 -15.66 8.61 -3.53
N VAL A 35 -16.42 7.82 -4.28
CA VAL A 35 -17.85 8.00 -4.51
C VAL A 35 -18.62 7.07 -3.58
N THR A 36 -19.66 7.60 -2.94
CA THR A 36 -20.53 6.81 -2.06
C THR A 36 -21.98 7.13 -2.34
N ASP A 37 -22.83 6.10 -2.36
CA ASP A 37 -24.27 6.30 -2.38
C ASP A 37 -24.75 6.96 -1.06
N LYS A 38 -25.82 7.75 -1.13
CA LYS A 38 -26.40 8.46 0.03
C LYS A 38 -26.82 7.52 1.16
N ALA A 39 -27.21 6.29 0.82
CA ALA A 39 -27.52 5.25 1.80
C ALA A 39 -26.33 4.97 2.75
N LEU A 40 -25.10 5.23 2.31
CA LEU A 40 -23.86 5.00 3.06
C LEU A 40 -23.33 6.25 3.77
N ASP A 41 -24.06 7.38 3.80
CA ASP A 41 -23.58 8.64 4.38
C ASP A 41 -23.22 8.51 5.87
N SER A 42 -24.04 7.78 6.65
CA SER A 42 -23.80 7.56 8.08
C SER A 42 -22.56 6.71 8.32
N ILE A 43 -22.41 5.65 7.54
CA ILE A 43 -21.28 4.73 7.57
C ILE A 43 -20.00 5.48 7.19
N THR A 44 -20.03 6.25 6.10
CA THR A 44 -18.87 7.03 5.61
C THR A 44 -18.34 7.99 6.66
N LYS A 45 -19.23 8.67 7.41
CA LYS A 45 -18.84 9.55 8.52
C LYS A 45 -18.12 8.82 9.66
N MET A 46 -18.39 7.53 9.89
CA MET A 46 -17.69 6.74 10.91
C MET A 46 -16.23 6.49 10.57
N TYR A 47 -15.87 6.49 9.28
CA TYR A 47 -14.48 6.32 8.83
C TYR A 47 -13.72 7.64 8.76
N GLN A 48 -14.43 8.77 8.78
CA GLN A 48 -13.80 10.07 8.72
C GLN A 48 -13.07 10.35 10.03
N ARG A 49 -11.75 10.33 9.96
CA ARG A 49 -10.85 10.54 11.08
C ARG A 49 -9.89 11.65 10.73
N GLU A 50 -9.79 12.65 11.59
CA GLU A 50 -8.74 13.67 11.54
C GLU A 50 -8.33 14.01 12.97
N GLN A 51 -7.46 13.17 13.53
CA GLN A 51 -6.99 13.31 14.90
C GLN A 51 -5.60 12.72 15.06
N LYS A 52 -4.76 13.38 15.87
CA LYS A 52 -3.44 12.86 16.21
C LYS A 52 -3.56 11.55 16.99
N LEU A 53 -2.64 10.63 16.74
CA LEU A 53 -2.54 9.40 17.53
C LEU A 53 -1.91 9.72 18.89
N THR A 54 -2.32 8.97 19.92
CA THR A 54 -1.64 9.00 21.22
C THR A 54 -0.24 8.39 21.07
N GLU A 55 0.70 8.76 21.94
CA GLU A 55 2.04 8.18 21.90
C GLU A 55 2.03 6.66 22.11
N GLU A 56 1.12 6.15 22.94
CA GLU A 56 0.89 4.71 23.11
C GLU A 56 0.49 4.04 21.79
N HIS A 57 -0.41 4.67 21.01
CA HIS A 57 -0.82 4.14 19.71
C HIS A 57 0.34 4.17 18.71
N LYS A 58 1.11 5.26 18.66
CA LYS A 58 2.29 5.38 17.80
C LYS A 58 3.34 4.32 18.15
N GLN A 59 3.55 4.08 19.44
CA GLN A 59 4.49 3.08 19.91
C GLN A 59 4.09 1.67 19.47
N ARG A 60 2.80 1.31 19.55
CA ARG A 60 2.31 0.01 19.04
C ARG A 60 2.54 -0.17 17.54
N VAL A 61 2.40 0.90 16.74
CA VAL A 61 2.71 0.84 15.29
C VAL A 61 4.19 0.56 15.06
N ARG A 62 5.08 1.25 15.78
CA ARG A 62 6.54 1.03 15.69
C ARG A 62 6.93 -0.39 16.09
N GLU A 63 6.38 -0.88 17.20
CA GLU A 63 6.63 -2.24 17.69
C GLU A 63 6.13 -3.31 16.72
N SER A 64 4.94 -3.10 16.13
CA SER A 64 4.38 -4.04 15.15
C SER A 64 5.22 -4.13 13.87
N ASN A 65 5.85 -3.03 13.44
CA ASN A 65 6.70 -3.01 12.25
C ASN A 65 8.13 -3.47 12.53
N GLY A 66 8.62 -3.26 13.76
CA GLY A 66 9.98 -3.58 14.18
C GLY A 66 11.00 -2.48 13.86
N GLU A 67 12.15 -2.53 14.53
CA GLU A 67 13.16 -1.46 14.54
C GLU A 67 13.71 -1.10 13.15
N ASN A 68 13.77 -2.06 12.22
CA ASN A 68 14.28 -1.85 10.87
C ASN A 68 13.30 -1.07 9.94
N PHE A 69 12.10 -0.76 10.43
CA PHE A 69 10.98 -0.19 9.68
C PHE A 69 10.50 1.15 10.27
N GLU A 70 11.42 1.95 10.84
CA GLU A 70 11.11 3.27 11.39
C GLU A 70 10.38 4.18 10.40
N LEU A 71 10.94 4.36 9.19
CA LEU A 71 10.31 5.16 8.13
C LEU A 71 8.89 4.67 7.79
N LYS A 72 8.70 3.35 7.67
CA LYS A 72 7.37 2.78 7.41
C LYS A 72 6.41 3.14 8.55
N SER A 73 6.86 3.00 9.79
CA SER A 73 6.05 3.30 10.97
C SER A 73 5.64 4.76 11.01
N GLU A 74 6.55 5.69 10.71
CA GLU A 74 6.24 7.12 10.61
C GLU A 74 5.20 7.40 9.53
N LYS A 75 5.32 6.78 8.36
CA LYS A 75 4.37 6.95 7.25
C LYS A 75 2.99 6.39 7.60
N GLU A 76 2.93 5.21 8.22
CA GLU A 76 1.66 4.62 8.68
C GLU A 76 1.01 5.47 9.78
N ILE A 77 1.78 5.96 10.76
CA ILE A 77 1.28 6.86 11.80
C ILE A 77 0.66 8.11 11.17
N LEU A 78 1.40 8.79 10.29
CA LEU A 78 0.90 9.97 9.60
C LEU A 78 -0.38 9.68 8.81
N PHE A 79 -0.42 8.53 8.15
CA PHE A 79 -1.60 8.11 7.39
C PHE A 79 -2.81 7.83 8.28
N MET A 80 -2.60 7.18 9.42
CA MET A 80 -3.66 6.83 10.37
C MET A 80 -4.26 8.05 11.11
N GLU A 81 -3.56 9.18 11.14
CA GLU A 81 -4.06 10.42 11.73
C GLU A 81 -5.15 11.08 10.87
N LYS A 82 -5.19 10.78 9.56
CA LYS A 82 -6.18 11.29 8.64
C LYS A 82 -6.70 10.20 7.71
N MET A 83 -7.91 9.70 7.95
CA MET A 83 -8.49 8.64 7.12
C MET A 83 -9.94 8.95 6.77
N ASP A 84 -10.38 8.37 5.67
CA ASP A 84 -11.78 8.29 5.26
C ASP A 84 -12.08 6.86 4.78
N LEU A 85 -13.28 6.64 4.24
CA LEU A 85 -13.70 5.33 3.75
C LEU A 85 -12.79 4.81 2.64
N GLY A 86 -12.46 5.66 1.65
CA GLY A 86 -11.58 5.27 0.54
C GLY A 86 -10.16 4.92 1.00
N SER A 87 -9.64 5.67 1.97
CA SER A 87 -8.32 5.46 2.56
C SER A 87 -8.20 4.11 3.28
N GLN A 88 -9.31 3.44 3.63
CA GLN A 88 -9.28 2.07 4.14
C GLN A 88 -8.71 1.09 3.12
N ILE A 89 -8.96 1.29 1.83
CA ILE A 89 -8.38 0.46 0.77
C ILE A 89 -6.88 0.65 0.71
N THR A 90 -6.40 1.90 0.74
CA THR A 90 -4.97 2.22 0.73
C THR A 90 -4.24 1.59 1.92
N PHE A 91 -4.82 1.73 3.13
CA PHE A 91 -4.24 1.16 4.34
C PHE A 91 -4.32 -0.37 4.34
N GLY A 92 -5.42 -0.94 3.86
CA GLY A 92 -5.59 -2.37 3.67
C GLY A 92 -4.56 -2.94 2.70
N LEU A 93 -4.35 -2.31 1.54
CA LEU A 93 -3.34 -2.73 0.56
C LEU A 93 -1.94 -2.68 1.15
N ASN A 94 -1.61 -1.62 1.90
CA ASN A 94 -0.35 -1.55 2.63
C ASN A 94 -0.18 -2.74 3.59
N PHE A 95 -1.20 -3.07 4.38
CA PHE A 95 -1.17 -4.22 5.29
C PHE A 95 -0.96 -5.54 4.52
N TYR A 96 -1.75 -5.78 3.48
CA TYR A 96 -1.70 -7.02 2.68
C TYR A 96 -0.35 -7.21 1.99
N PHE A 97 0.17 -6.16 1.35
CA PHE A 97 1.48 -6.20 0.71
C PHE A 97 2.57 -6.43 1.74
N SER A 98 2.55 -5.71 2.86
CA SER A 98 3.54 -5.90 3.93
C SER A 98 3.53 -7.32 4.48
N PHE A 99 2.35 -7.82 4.82
CA PHE A 99 2.18 -9.18 5.35
C PHE A 99 2.72 -10.23 4.37
N LYS A 100 2.35 -10.14 3.09
CA LYS A 100 2.75 -11.12 2.08
C LYS A 100 4.21 -11.00 1.66
N LEU A 101 4.75 -9.79 1.59
CA LEU A 101 6.16 -9.60 1.22
C LEU A 101 7.09 -9.98 2.37
N PHE A 102 6.68 -9.77 3.62
CA PHE A 102 7.45 -10.21 4.78
C PHE A 102 7.73 -11.72 4.77
N GLU A 103 6.79 -12.55 4.30
CA GLU A 103 6.97 -14.01 4.17
C GLU A 103 8.18 -14.40 3.30
N TYR A 104 8.63 -13.53 2.38
CA TYR A 104 9.67 -13.85 1.40
C TYR A 104 10.84 -12.85 1.38
N TYR A 105 10.66 -11.64 1.90
CA TYR A 105 11.58 -10.51 1.79
C TYR A 105 11.58 -9.68 3.08
N GLU A 106 12.47 -10.02 4.00
CA GLU A 106 12.63 -9.33 5.29
C GLU A 106 12.92 -7.83 5.15
N ASN A 107 13.44 -7.39 4.00
CA ASN A 107 13.81 -6.01 3.72
C ASN A 107 12.87 -5.30 2.73
N HIS A 108 11.64 -5.79 2.54
CA HIS A 108 10.63 -5.08 1.74
C HIS A 108 10.38 -3.66 2.26
N MET A 109 9.77 -2.80 1.45
CA MET A 109 9.29 -1.50 1.92
C MET A 109 7.93 -1.21 1.32
N VAL A 110 6.92 -1.12 2.17
CA VAL A 110 5.58 -0.71 1.76
C VAL A 110 5.07 0.29 2.77
N TYR A 111 4.50 1.39 2.29
CA TYR A 111 3.75 2.31 3.14
C TYR A 111 2.63 3.01 2.37
N PRO A 112 1.57 3.45 3.09
CA PRO A 112 0.49 4.25 2.51
C PRO A 112 0.89 5.73 2.44
N ALA A 113 0.29 6.49 1.52
CA ALA A 113 0.55 7.90 1.32
C ALA A 113 -0.73 8.65 0.91
N HIS A 114 -0.95 9.86 1.44
CA HIS A 114 -2.14 10.67 1.15
C HIS A 114 -2.13 11.33 -0.23
N GLU A 115 -1.00 11.28 -0.95
CA GLU A 115 -0.98 11.70 -2.34
C GLU A 115 -2.01 10.93 -3.17
N THR A 116 -2.58 11.63 -4.15
CA THR A 116 -3.57 11.11 -5.08
C THR A 116 -3.12 11.40 -6.52
N ASN A 117 -3.63 10.66 -7.50
CA ASN A 117 -3.26 10.85 -8.90
C ASN A 117 -4.35 10.43 -9.89
N ASN A 118 -4.59 11.26 -10.90
CA ASN A 118 -5.60 11.05 -11.94
C ASN A 118 -5.16 10.23 -13.14
N SER A 119 -4.28 9.23 -12.92
CA SER A 119 -3.68 8.39 -13.97
C SER A 119 -2.62 9.07 -14.84
N THR A 120 -2.04 10.18 -14.38
CA THR A 120 -0.99 10.86 -15.15
C THR A 120 0.37 10.24 -14.86
N LYS A 121 0.95 9.56 -15.86
CA LYS A 121 2.26 8.88 -15.76
C LYS A 121 3.39 9.77 -15.25
N SER A 122 3.50 11.00 -15.75
CA SER A 122 4.55 11.94 -15.32
C SER A 122 4.44 12.31 -13.83
N GLU A 123 3.23 12.36 -13.30
CA GLU A 123 3.01 12.62 -11.87
C GLU A 123 3.28 11.36 -11.03
N LEU A 124 2.92 10.16 -11.52
CA LEU A 124 3.29 8.90 -10.86
C LEU A 124 4.81 8.72 -10.78
N LYS A 125 5.55 9.13 -11.82
CA LYS A 125 7.01 9.17 -11.80
C LYS A 125 7.55 10.08 -10.70
N LYS A 126 7.06 11.33 -10.62
CA LYS A 126 7.46 12.28 -9.57
C LYS A 126 7.17 11.74 -8.17
N ILE A 127 6.03 11.09 -7.98
CA ILE A 127 5.65 10.45 -6.71
C ILE A 127 6.63 9.33 -6.38
N ALA A 128 6.92 8.43 -7.33
CA ALA A 128 7.86 7.33 -7.15
C ALA A 128 9.26 7.86 -6.77
N GLU A 129 9.75 8.88 -7.47
CA GLU A 129 11.04 9.53 -7.19
C GLU A 129 11.06 10.23 -5.83
N LYS A 130 9.99 10.96 -5.47
CA LYS A 130 9.82 11.63 -4.16
C LYS A 130 9.90 10.65 -2.99
N HIS A 131 9.27 9.49 -3.15
CA HIS A 131 9.21 8.45 -2.11
C HIS A 131 10.38 7.45 -2.18
N ASN A 132 11.24 7.56 -3.20
CA ASN A 132 12.29 6.60 -3.53
C ASN A 132 11.74 5.15 -3.62
N MET A 133 10.64 4.98 -4.35
CA MET A 133 9.94 3.71 -4.53
C MET A 133 9.96 3.25 -5.98
N ASN A 134 10.13 1.95 -6.19
CA ASN A 134 10.13 1.37 -7.53
C ASN A 134 8.71 1.17 -8.08
N TRP A 135 7.73 1.02 -7.20
CA TRP A 135 6.34 0.77 -7.55
C TRP A 135 5.40 1.76 -6.88
N VAL A 136 4.38 2.18 -7.62
CA VAL A 136 3.29 3.02 -7.12
C VAL A 136 1.98 2.31 -7.41
N VAL A 137 1.20 2.05 -6.37
CA VAL A 137 -0.20 1.61 -6.51
C VAL A 137 -1.06 2.86 -6.44
N ASN A 138 -1.65 3.22 -7.57
CA ASN A 138 -2.53 4.38 -7.70
C ASN A 138 -4.00 3.93 -7.73
N ILE A 139 -4.89 4.73 -7.13
CA ILE A 139 -6.32 4.48 -7.12
C ILE A 139 -7.01 5.73 -7.69
N PRO A 140 -7.25 5.80 -9.01
CA PRO A 140 -7.97 6.92 -9.60
C PRO A 140 -9.37 7.10 -9.03
N ARG A 141 -10.10 5.99 -8.80
CA ARG A 141 -11.49 6.04 -8.34
C ARG A 141 -11.85 4.79 -7.57
N VAL A 142 -12.60 4.98 -6.49
CA VAL A 142 -13.40 3.94 -5.85
C VAL A 142 -14.82 4.43 -5.68
N GLU A 143 -15.78 3.55 -5.92
CA GLU A 143 -17.20 3.77 -5.70
C GLU A 143 -17.76 2.70 -4.79
N PHE A 144 -18.60 3.10 -3.84
CA PHE A 144 -19.35 2.21 -2.96
C PHE A 144 -20.85 2.47 -3.12
N VAL A 145 -21.60 1.40 -3.36
CA VAL A 145 -23.05 1.46 -3.56
C VAL A 145 -23.77 0.48 -2.64
N GLN A 146 -24.99 0.83 -2.23
CA GLN A 146 -25.88 -0.06 -1.49
C GLN A 146 -27.20 -0.20 -2.26
N ASN A 147 -27.58 -1.42 -2.57
CA ASN A 147 -28.86 -1.72 -3.22
C ASN A 147 -29.59 -2.87 -2.50
N GLU A 148 -30.71 -3.33 -3.07
CA GLU A 148 -31.52 -4.42 -2.49
C GLU A 148 -30.75 -5.74 -2.30
N ASN A 149 -29.68 -5.95 -3.07
CA ASN A 149 -28.83 -7.15 -3.01
C ASN A 149 -27.65 -7.02 -2.03
N GLY A 150 -27.50 -5.89 -1.34
CA GLY A 150 -26.41 -5.64 -0.40
C GLY A 150 -25.51 -4.47 -0.79
N MET A 151 -24.34 -4.40 -0.17
CA MET A 151 -23.30 -3.45 -0.51
C MET A 151 -22.34 -4.03 -1.54
N SER A 152 -21.86 -3.17 -2.43
CA SER A 152 -20.80 -3.52 -3.38
C SER A 152 -19.91 -2.31 -3.62
N GLY A 153 -18.75 -2.57 -4.20
CA GLY A 153 -17.82 -1.52 -4.59
C GLY A 153 -17.19 -1.80 -5.94
N GLU A 154 -16.91 -0.73 -6.67
CA GLU A 154 -16.16 -0.72 -7.91
C GLU A 154 -14.89 0.10 -7.70
N ILE A 155 -13.74 -0.39 -8.15
CA ILE A 155 -12.47 0.31 -8.03
C ILE A 155 -11.71 0.24 -9.33
N ARG A 156 -11.19 1.38 -9.77
CA ARG A 156 -10.12 1.45 -10.75
C ARG A 156 -8.81 1.57 -10.00
N TYR A 157 -7.85 0.72 -10.30
CA TYR A 157 -6.50 0.83 -9.75
C TYR A 157 -5.45 0.69 -10.85
N GLN A 158 -4.27 1.23 -10.56
CA GLN A 158 -3.11 1.18 -11.44
C GLN A 158 -1.88 0.73 -10.68
N LEU A 159 -1.01 -0.01 -11.36
CA LEU A 159 0.35 -0.31 -10.89
C LEU A 159 1.33 0.36 -11.84
N TYR A 160 2.03 1.38 -11.36
CA TYR A 160 3.11 2.03 -12.06
C TYR A 160 4.47 1.52 -11.60
N ASN A 161 5.43 1.43 -12.52
CA ASN A 161 6.81 1.09 -12.23
C ASN A 161 7.77 2.18 -12.71
N LEU A 162 8.63 2.65 -11.80
CA LEU A 162 9.58 3.72 -12.10
C LEU A 162 10.65 3.31 -13.12
N LYS A 163 11.11 2.06 -13.07
CA LYS A 163 12.21 1.58 -13.93
C LYS A 163 11.81 1.50 -15.40
N PHE A 164 10.56 1.17 -15.69
CA PHE A 164 10.01 1.18 -17.04
C PHE A 164 9.43 2.52 -17.46
N ASP A 165 9.10 3.36 -16.48
CA ASP A 165 8.29 4.56 -16.69
C ASP A 165 6.98 4.18 -17.41
N GLU A 166 6.26 3.20 -16.87
CA GLU A 166 5.06 2.59 -17.46
C GLU A 166 4.02 2.23 -16.38
N ILE A 167 2.74 2.38 -16.73
CA ILE A 167 1.61 1.81 -16.00
C ILE A 167 1.43 0.38 -16.52
N VAL A 168 1.78 -0.61 -15.71
CA VAL A 168 1.81 -2.02 -16.12
C VAL A 168 0.53 -2.79 -15.81
N LEU A 169 -0.31 -2.25 -14.93
CA LEU A 169 -1.69 -2.68 -14.70
C LEU A 169 -2.57 -1.43 -14.64
N ASP A 170 -3.72 -1.47 -15.29
CA ASP A 170 -4.80 -0.49 -15.20
C ASP A 170 -6.10 -1.28 -15.35
N GLU A 171 -6.75 -1.57 -14.22
CA GLU A 171 -7.88 -2.49 -14.17
C GLU A 171 -9.02 -1.91 -13.34
N GLU A 172 -10.25 -2.26 -13.74
CA GLU A 172 -11.47 -2.02 -12.98
C GLU A 172 -11.95 -3.35 -12.39
N LEU A 173 -12.32 -3.33 -11.11
CA LEU A 173 -12.73 -4.50 -10.36
C LEU A 173 -13.98 -4.18 -9.55
N THR A 174 -14.81 -5.19 -9.36
CA THR A 174 -15.97 -5.13 -8.47
C THR A 174 -15.83 -6.15 -7.33
N ALA A 175 -16.36 -5.82 -6.16
CA ALA A 175 -16.56 -6.78 -5.08
C ALA A 175 -17.88 -6.53 -4.36
N ASP A 176 -18.42 -7.60 -3.77
CA ASP A 176 -19.60 -7.57 -2.93
C ASP A 176 -19.22 -7.62 -1.43
N ASP A 177 -20.23 -7.60 -0.58
CA ASP A 177 -20.12 -7.69 0.88
C ASP A 177 -20.17 -9.13 1.41
N GLN A 178 -19.92 -10.13 0.56
CA GLN A 178 -19.94 -11.53 0.97
C GLN A 178 -18.58 -11.96 1.53
N ASN A 179 -18.60 -12.63 2.68
CA ASN A 179 -17.39 -13.13 3.32
C ASN A 179 -16.70 -14.19 2.41
N PRO A 180 -15.45 -13.97 1.99
CA PRO A 180 -14.72 -14.89 1.12
C PRO A 180 -14.17 -16.13 1.87
N GLY A 181 -14.25 -16.14 3.20
CA GLY A 181 -13.69 -17.16 4.08
C GLY A 181 -12.17 -17.06 4.29
N PHE A 182 -11.61 -18.03 5.01
CA PHE A 182 -10.17 -18.23 5.25
C PHE A 182 -9.44 -17.05 5.94
N THR A 183 -8.20 -16.77 5.53
CA THR A 183 -7.24 -15.85 6.18
C THR A 183 -7.73 -14.40 6.23
N PHE A 184 -8.71 -14.05 5.40
CA PHE A 184 -9.21 -12.69 5.26
C PHE A 184 -10.74 -12.63 5.39
N ALA A 185 -11.29 -13.47 6.27
CA ALA A 185 -12.70 -13.45 6.58
C ALA A 185 -13.14 -12.07 7.10
N CYS A 186 -14.32 -11.64 6.69
CA CYS A 186 -14.95 -10.39 7.12
C CYS A 186 -16.41 -10.63 7.54
N GLU A 187 -16.99 -9.69 8.29
CA GLU A 187 -18.41 -9.75 8.60
C GLU A 187 -19.23 -9.46 7.34
N SER A 188 -19.96 -10.46 6.84
CA SER A 188 -20.80 -10.30 5.65
C SER A 188 -21.82 -9.17 5.86
N GLY A 189 -22.19 -8.49 4.77
CA GLY A 189 -23.15 -7.39 4.85
C GLY A 189 -22.58 -6.11 5.44
N THR A 190 -21.24 -5.95 5.46
CA THR A 190 -20.57 -4.74 5.94
C THR A 190 -19.71 -4.09 4.86
N ILE A 191 -19.58 -2.76 4.91
CA ILE A 191 -18.69 -2.03 4.01
C ILE A 191 -17.20 -2.42 4.20
N ASN A 192 -16.86 -2.86 5.41
CA ASN A 192 -15.55 -3.43 5.70
C ASN A 192 -15.29 -4.68 4.86
N CYS A 193 -16.31 -5.51 4.65
CA CYS A 193 -16.19 -6.72 3.85
C CYS A 193 -16.00 -6.39 2.36
N VAL A 194 -16.72 -5.40 1.83
CA VAL A 194 -16.49 -4.86 0.48
C VAL A 194 -15.05 -4.35 0.33
N THR A 195 -14.60 -3.52 1.27
CA THR A 195 -13.24 -2.94 1.27
C THR A 195 -12.17 -4.04 1.32
N ASN A 196 -12.37 -5.04 2.18
CA ASN A 196 -11.49 -6.19 2.32
C ASN A 196 -11.44 -7.03 1.04
N ASN A 197 -12.59 -7.27 0.41
CA ASN A 197 -12.68 -8.02 -0.84
C ASN A 197 -11.96 -7.30 -1.99
N LEU A 198 -12.19 -5.98 -2.16
CA LEU A 198 -11.47 -5.17 -3.15
C LEU A 198 -9.95 -5.22 -2.90
N THR A 199 -9.53 -5.00 -1.66
CA THR A 199 -8.12 -5.03 -1.25
C THR A 199 -7.48 -6.39 -1.53
N SER A 200 -8.17 -7.49 -1.21
CA SER A 200 -7.70 -8.85 -1.43
C SER A 200 -7.49 -9.13 -2.92
N VAL A 201 -8.47 -8.80 -3.78
CA VAL A 201 -8.35 -9.04 -5.23
C VAL A 201 -7.22 -8.21 -5.84
N ILE A 202 -7.13 -6.92 -5.52
CA ILE A 202 -6.04 -6.05 -5.99
C ILE A 202 -4.69 -6.58 -5.51
N SER A 203 -4.58 -6.92 -4.22
CA SER A 203 -3.32 -7.38 -3.65
C SER A 203 -2.82 -8.65 -4.33
N ASN A 204 -3.71 -9.61 -4.60
CA ASN A 204 -3.38 -10.84 -5.31
C ASN A 204 -2.91 -10.58 -6.75
N LYS A 205 -3.56 -9.66 -7.47
CA LYS A 205 -3.17 -9.27 -8.83
C LYS A 205 -1.82 -8.57 -8.85
N VAL A 206 -1.60 -7.58 -8.00
CA VAL A 206 -0.33 -6.85 -7.89
C VAL A 206 0.80 -7.78 -7.47
N LEU A 207 0.64 -8.55 -6.40
CA LEU A 207 1.65 -9.50 -5.93
C LEU A 207 1.93 -10.59 -6.99
N GLY A 208 0.90 -11.08 -7.67
CA GLY A 208 1.04 -12.02 -8.77
C GLY A 208 1.86 -11.45 -9.93
N PHE A 209 1.61 -10.18 -10.30
CA PHE A 209 2.40 -9.48 -11.30
C PHE A 209 3.84 -9.29 -10.84
N LEU A 210 4.07 -8.75 -9.64
CA LEU A 210 5.39 -8.55 -9.05
C LEU A 210 6.19 -9.86 -9.02
N ASN A 211 5.57 -10.96 -8.58
CA ASN A 211 6.21 -12.26 -8.47
C ASN A 211 6.67 -12.83 -9.82
N LYS A 212 5.86 -12.65 -10.88
CA LYS A 212 6.25 -13.04 -12.26
C LYS A 212 7.36 -12.14 -12.83
N ASN A 213 7.51 -10.94 -12.27
CA ASN A 213 8.34 -9.86 -12.79
C ASN A 213 9.46 -9.44 -11.82
N ARG A 214 9.97 -10.39 -11.00
CA ARG A 214 11.01 -10.17 -9.97
C ARG A 214 12.27 -9.44 -10.45
N LYS A 215 12.63 -9.58 -11.74
CA LYS A 215 13.78 -8.87 -12.35
C LYS A 215 13.69 -7.34 -12.28
N TYR A 216 12.53 -6.79 -11.92
CA TYR A 216 12.27 -5.35 -11.88
C TYR A 216 12.00 -4.83 -10.48
N TRP A 217 12.32 -5.63 -9.47
CA TRP A 217 12.21 -5.19 -8.11
C TRP A 217 13.37 -4.29 -7.67
N ARG A 218 14.49 -4.36 -8.39
CA ARG A 218 15.69 -3.50 -8.26
C ARG A 218 15.68 -2.42 -9.32
#